data_AF-A0A382F6W6-F1
#
_entry.id   AF-A0A382F6W6-F1
#
_cell.length_a   1.000
_cell.length_b   1.000
_cell.length_c   1.000
_cell.angle_alpha   90.00
_cell.angle_beta   90.00
_cell.angle_gamma   90.00
#
_symmetry.space_group_name_H-M   'P 1'
#
loop_
_entity.id
_entity.type
_entity.pdbx_description
1 polymer ?
#
loop_
_entity_poly.entity_id
_entity_poly.type
_entity_poly.pdbx_seq_one_letter_code
_entity_poly.pdbx_strand_id
1 'polypeptide(L)'
;VNQFSESSFDTHCDVTNTDTGHTVTGEVHNFKSEKFLSIVLNRSVEIKLTYNPRSKVYFGSKGGMEFTSPGPVEHIPHDATRR
;
A
#
# COMPACT_ATOMS: atom_id res chain seq x y z
N VAL A 1 8.97 -31.02 3.90
CA VAL A 1 9.27 -29.61 3.57
C VAL A 1 7.97 -28.84 3.71
N ASN A 2 7.80 -28.06 4.78
CA ASN A 2 6.51 -27.41 5.06
C ASN A 2 6.39 -26.13 4.22
N GLN A 3 5.39 -26.09 3.35
CA GLN A 3 4.96 -24.91 2.62
C GLN A 3 4.23 -23.98 3.61
N PHE A 4 4.81 -22.83 3.88
CA PHE A 4 4.15 -21.75 4.59
C PHE A 4 3.20 -21.05 3.60
N SER A 5 1.89 -21.21 3.79
CA SER A 5 0.90 -20.30 3.21
C SER A 5 0.94 -18.99 4.01
N GLU A 6 1.97 -18.18 3.77
CA GLU A 6 2.05 -16.82 4.29
C GLU A 6 1.20 -15.91 3.40
N SER A 7 0.19 -15.26 3.97
CA SER A 7 -0.49 -14.16 3.29
C SER A 7 0.57 -13.15 2.82
N SER A 8 0.61 -12.91 1.52
CA SER A 8 1.64 -12.08 0.90
C SER A 8 1.02 -10.77 0.46
N PHE A 9 1.59 -9.65 0.87
CA PHE A 9 1.17 -8.34 0.39
C PHE A 9 1.87 -8.02 -0.92
N ASP A 10 1.18 -7.29 -1.80
CA ASP A 10 1.80 -6.80 -3.01
C ASP A 10 2.98 -5.86 -2.70
N THR A 11 3.99 -5.91 -3.56
CA THR A 11 5.18 -5.06 -3.46
C THR A 11 4.94 -3.67 -4.04
N HIS A 12 3.80 -3.47 -4.71
CA HIS A 12 3.38 -2.20 -5.27
C HIS A 12 1.98 -1.83 -4.77
N CYS A 13 1.71 -0.52 -4.67
CA CYS A 13 0.36 -0.05 -4.40
C CYS A 13 0.07 1.27 -5.09
N ASP A 14 -1.22 1.51 -5.33
CA ASP A 14 -1.69 2.71 -5.98
C ASP A 14 -1.94 3.83 -4.97
N VAL A 15 -1.51 5.02 -5.35
CA VAL A 15 -1.63 6.24 -4.55
C VAL A 15 -2.26 7.32 -5.39
N THR A 16 -3.35 7.87 -4.88
CA THR A 16 -4.12 8.92 -5.54
C THR A 16 -3.78 10.26 -4.91
N ASN A 17 -3.35 11.19 -5.75
CA ASN A 17 -3.20 12.58 -5.36
C ASN A 17 -4.59 13.21 -5.23
N THR A 18 -4.93 13.74 -4.06
CA THR A 18 -6.27 14.29 -3.80
C THR A 18 -6.46 15.69 -4.38
N ASP A 19 -5.38 16.40 -4.69
CA ASP A 19 -5.41 17.72 -5.32
C ASP A 19 -5.70 17.61 -6.83
N THR A 20 -5.03 16.66 -7.50
CA THR A 20 -5.13 16.50 -8.97
C THR A 20 -6.05 15.36 -9.41
N GLY A 21 -6.41 14.44 -8.50
CA GLY A 21 -7.15 13.21 -8.81
C GLY A 21 -6.33 12.15 -9.55
N HIS A 22 -5.03 12.39 -9.79
CA HIS A 22 -4.18 11.46 -10.52
C HIS A 22 -3.72 10.31 -9.61
N THR A 23 -3.86 9.08 -10.10
CA THR A 23 -3.35 7.88 -9.43
C THR A 23 -2.00 7.47 -10.02
N VAL A 24 -1.05 7.16 -9.14
CA VAL A 24 0.29 6.69 -9.48
C VAL A 24 0.61 5.42 -8.69
N THR A 25 1.27 4.47 -9.32
CA THR A 25 1.72 3.24 -8.65
C THR A 25 3.10 3.47 -8.02
N GLY A 26 3.23 3.16 -6.73
CA GLY A 26 4.47 3.25 -5.97
C GLY A 26 4.97 1.89 -5.51
N GLU A 27 6.29 1.77 -5.35
CA GLU A 27 6.93 0.58 -4.77
C GLU A 27 6.80 0.65 -3.23
N VAL A 28 6.29 -0.40 -2.59
CA VAL A 28 6.14 -0.48 -1.12
C VAL A 28 7.51 -0.68 -0.50
N HIS A 29 7.93 0.28 0.32
CA HIS A 29 9.21 0.22 1.04
C HIS A 29 9.04 -0.31 2.47
N ASN A 30 8.01 0.15 3.19
CA ASN A 30 7.73 -0.32 4.54
C ASN A 30 6.22 -0.27 4.81
N PHE A 31 5.64 -1.36 5.28
CA PHE A 31 4.21 -1.46 5.47
C PHE A 31 3.87 -2.09 6.81
N LYS A 32 2.94 -1.44 7.52
CA LYS A 32 2.30 -1.98 8.71
C LYS A 32 0.81 -1.69 8.66
N SER A 33 0.03 -2.76 8.53
CA SER A 33 -1.43 -2.72 8.49
C SER A 33 -2.00 -1.84 9.61
N GLU A 34 -2.91 -0.96 9.23
CA GLU A 34 -3.63 -0.03 10.11
C GLU A 34 -2.75 0.91 10.94
N LYS A 35 -1.47 1.08 10.56
CA LYS A 35 -0.56 2.02 11.19
C LYS A 35 0.10 2.96 10.20
N PHE A 36 0.93 2.43 9.31
CA PHE A 36 1.72 3.24 8.38
C PHE A 36 2.05 2.48 7.11
N LEU A 37 2.26 3.24 6.04
CA LEU A 37 2.67 2.76 4.73
C LEU A 37 3.69 3.74 4.18
N SER A 38 4.87 3.26 3.81
CA SER A 38 5.90 4.04 3.14
C SER A 38 6.13 3.45 1.76
N ILE A 39 6.07 4.31 0.76
CA ILE A 39 6.26 3.93 -0.65
C ILE A 39 7.35 4.77 -1.27
N VAL A 40 7.94 4.29 -2.35
CA VAL A 40 8.88 5.04 -3.18
C VAL A 40 8.27 5.21 -4.57
N LEU A 41 8.05 6.46 -4.96
CA LEU A 41 7.65 6.82 -6.32
C LEU A 41 8.89 7.02 -7.19
N ASN A 42 8.85 6.48 -8.41
CA ASN A 42 9.89 6.63 -9.44
C ASN A 42 11.32 6.34 -8.90
N ARG A 43 11.43 5.39 -7.96
CA ARG A 43 12.69 5.01 -7.27
C ARG A 43 13.48 6.16 -6.63
N SER A 44 12.85 7.32 -6.46
CA SER A 44 13.52 8.57 -6.10
C SER A 44 12.87 9.28 -4.92
N VAL A 45 11.55 9.13 -4.77
CA VAL A 45 10.76 9.93 -3.83
C VAL A 45 10.02 9.03 -2.85
N GLU A 46 10.48 8.98 -1.60
CA GLU A 46 9.76 8.25 -0.54
C GLU A 46 8.58 9.07 0.02
N ILE A 47 7.37 8.52 -0.01
CA ILE A 47 6.18 9.10 0.62
C ILE A 47 5.80 8.24 1.82
N LYS A 48 5.64 8.90 2.97
CA LYS A 48 5.16 8.27 4.21
C LYS A 48 3.68 8.59 4.37
N LEU A 49 2.87 7.55 4.44
CA LEU A 49 1.44 7.61 4.66
C LEU A 49 1.11 7.01 6.03
N THR A 50 0.18 7.64 6.75
CA THR A 50 -0.32 7.21 8.06
C THR A 50 -1.74 6.67 7.88
N TYR A 51 -2.09 5.58 8.54
CA TYR A 51 -3.45 5.06 8.46
C TYR A 51 -4.43 5.95 9.21
N ASN A 52 -5.53 6.31 8.56
CA ASN A 52 -6.66 6.98 9.21
C ASN A 52 -7.79 5.96 9.45
N PRO A 53 -8.09 5.59 10.71
CA PRO A 53 -9.12 4.59 11.01
C PRO A 53 -10.55 5.08 10.69
N ARG A 54 -10.78 6.40 10.57
CA ARG A 54 -12.10 6.94 10.22
C ARG A 54 -12.44 6.72 8.76
N SER A 55 -11.48 6.99 7.87
CA SER A 55 -11.65 6.85 6.42
C SER A 55 -11.14 5.51 5.88
N LYS A 56 -10.49 4.69 6.72
CA LYS A 56 -9.89 3.40 6.38
C LYS A 56 -8.89 3.48 5.20
N VAL A 57 -8.19 4.60 5.08
CA VAL A 57 -7.17 4.83 4.05
C VAL A 57 -5.91 5.42 4.67
N TYR A 58 -4.79 5.19 4.02
CA TYR A 58 -3.52 5.81 4.35
C TYR A 58 -3.46 7.20 3.73
N PHE A 59 -3.06 8.21 4.51
CA PHE A 59 -2.92 9.59 4.07
C PHE A 59 -1.48 10.08 4.29
N GLY A 60 -0.97 10.87 3.37
CA GLY A 60 0.38 11.42 3.46
C GLY A 60 0.51 12.66 2.59
N SER A 61 1.50 13.49 2.88
CA SER A 61 1.76 14.69 2.08
C SER A 61 3.25 14.80 1.76
N LYS A 62 3.54 15.28 0.55
CA LYS A 62 4.92 15.54 0.12
C LYS A 62 4.97 16.67 -0.90
N GLY A 63 5.83 17.66 -0.66
CA GLY A 63 6.01 18.80 -1.57
C GLY A 63 4.75 19.64 -1.78
N GLY A 64 3.86 19.71 -0.78
CA GLY A 64 2.58 20.43 -0.87
C GLY A 64 1.44 19.66 -1.53
N MET A 65 1.69 18.43 -2.01
CA MET A 65 0.64 17.54 -2.53
C MET A 65 0.17 16.57 -1.45
N GLU A 66 -1.12 16.29 -1.44
CA GLU A 66 -1.76 15.31 -0.57
C GLU A 66 -2.04 14.01 -1.34
N PHE A 67 -1.77 12.90 -0.67
CA PHE A 67 -1.83 11.58 -1.25
C PHE A 67 -2.64 10.65 -0.35
N THR A 68 -3.46 9.81 -0.98
CA THR A 68 -4.24 8.78 -0.29
C THR A 68 -4.05 7.42 -0.97
N SER A 69 -4.07 6.36 -0.17
CA SER A 69 -3.96 4.99 -0.68
C SER A 69 -4.79 4.03 0.18
N PRO A 70 -5.46 3.03 -0.40
CA PRO A 70 -6.05 1.92 0.36
C PRO A 70 -5.00 0.99 0.96
N GLY A 71 -3.74 1.06 0.49
CA GLY A 71 -2.64 0.18 0.85
C GLY A 71 -2.41 -0.95 -0.16
N PRO A 72 -1.40 -1.81 0.09
CA PRO A 72 -1.10 -2.95 -0.77
C PRO A 72 -2.20 -4.00 -0.69
N VAL A 73 -2.46 -4.66 -1.82
CA VAL A 73 -3.43 -5.76 -1.91
C VAL A 73 -2.86 -6.98 -1.18
N GLU A 74 -3.66 -7.58 -0.30
CA GLU A 74 -3.33 -8.85 0.35
C GLU A 74 -3.70 -10.01 -0.58
N HIS A 75 -2.71 -10.82 -0.94
CA HIS A 75 -2.91 -12.08 -1.66
C HIS A 75 -3.02 -13.21 -0.63
N ILE A 76 -4.26 -13.61 -0.34
CA ILE A 76 -4.53 -14.81 0.44
C ILE A 76 -4.50 -15.99 -0.54
N PRO A 77 -3.52 -16.92 -0.44
CA PRO A 77 -3.52 -18.10 -1.28
C PRO A 77 -4.78 -18.92 -0.98
N HIS A 78 -5.73 -18.88 -1.90
CA HIS A 78 -6.91 -19.73 -1.84
C HIS A 78 -6.45 -21.14 -2.23
N ASP A 79 -6.01 -21.92 -1.24
CA ASP A 79 -5.70 -23.34 -1.40
C ASP A 79 -7.01 -24.06 -1.79
N ALA A 80 -7.26 -24.14 -3.09
CA ALA A 80 -8.33 -24.94 -3.65
C ALA A 80 -7.92 -26.41 -3.64
N THR A 81 -7.69 -27.00 -2.46
CA THR A 81 -7.66 -28.46 -2.32
C THR A 81 -9.08 -28.98 -2.47
N ARG A 82 -9.47 -29.21 -3.72
CA ARG A 82 -10.62 -30.04 -4.08
C ARG A 82 -10.11 -31.23 -4.90
N ARG A 83 -9.63 -32.26 -4.22
CA ARG A 83 -9.62 -33.64 -4.73
C ARG A 83 -9.82 -34.62 -3.59
#